data_AF-A0A8K0KT43-F1
#
_entry.id   AF-A0A8K0KT43-F1
#
_cell.length_a   1.000
_cell.length_b   1.000
_cell.length_c   1.000
_cell.angle_alpha   90.00
_cell.angle_beta   90.00
_cell.angle_gamma   90.00
#
_symmetry.space_group_name_H-M   'P 1'
#
loop_
_entity.id
_entity.type
_entity.pdbx_description
1 polymer ?
#
loop_
_entity_poly.entity_id
_entity_poly.type
_entity_poly.pdbx_seq_one_letter_code
_entity_poly.pdbx_strand_id
1 'polypeptide(L)'
;MKLKLRQAVEWPLHHPESFKRLGVSPPKGLLMFGPPGCSKTMIAKALANESGLNFISIKGPELLSKWVGESEKAVREVFRRARQVAPAVVFFDELDALGGERGANSGGNVHERVLSQLLTEMDGVAPLVKVTVVAATNRPDRIDKVILKLYLLIYLLANN
;
A
#
# COMPACT_ATOMS: atom_id res chain seq x y z
N MET A 1 17.93 2.29 -7.50
CA MET A 1 16.48 2.05 -7.24
C MET A 1 16.22 1.36 -5.90
N LYS A 2 16.85 0.20 -5.64
CA LYS A 2 16.72 -0.55 -4.36
C LYS A 2 16.92 0.32 -3.10
N LEU A 3 17.88 1.25 -3.12
CA LEU A 3 18.19 2.11 -1.96
C LEU A 3 17.02 3.02 -1.54
N LYS A 4 16.35 3.71 -2.48
CA LYS A 4 15.23 4.61 -2.14
C LYS A 4 14.06 3.86 -1.51
N LEU A 5 13.71 2.71 -2.09
CA LEU A 5 12.64 1.86 -1.57
C LEU A 5 12.99 1.34 -0.17
N ARG A 6 14.23 0.88 0.01
CA ARG A 6 14.71 0.39 1.30
C ARG A 6 14.70 1.49 2.37
N GLN A 7 15.25 2.67 2.07
CA GLN A 7 15.24 3.81 3.00
C GLN A 7 13.81 4.21 3.39
N ALA A 8 12.89 4.23 2.42
CA ALA A 8 11.51 4.61 2.69
C ALA A 8 10.77 3.62 3.60
N VAL A 9 11.15 2.35 3.61
CA VAL A 9 10.62 1.34 4.54
C VAL A 9 11.38 1.33 5.87
N GLU A 10 12.70 1.34 5.84
CA GLU A 10 13.55 1.15 7.01
C GLU A 10 13.68 2.41 7.88
N TRP A 11 13.79 3.60 7.30
CA TRP A 11 14.05 4.80 8.08
C TRP A 11 12.93 5.17 9.06
N PRO A 12 11.64 5.11 8.69
CA PRO A 12 10.56 5.35 9.65
C PRO A 12 10.60 4.37 10.84
N LEU A 13 11.06 3.13 10.60
CA LEU A 13 11.12 2.07 11.61
C LEU A 13 12.34 2.22 12.54
N HIS A 14 13.51 2.57 11.99
CA HIS A 14 14.78 2.62 12.71
C HIS A 14 15.14 4.01 13.24
N HIS A 15 14.56 5.08 12.67
CA HIS A 15 14.90 6.46 13.01
C HIS A 15 13.67 7.34 13.34
N PRO A 16 12.69 6.88 14.14
CA PRO A 16 11.47 7.66 14.41
C PRO A 16 11.76 9.01 15.09
N GLU A 17 12.78 9.07 15.95
CA GLU A 17 13.20 10.32 16.62
C GLU A 17 13.69 11.38 15.64
N SER A 18 14.30 10.98 14.52
CA SER A 18 14.74 11.92 13.48
C SER A 18 13.55 12.60 12.81
N PHE A 19 12.47 11.85 12.53
CA PHE A 19 11.22 12.41 11.97
C PHE A 19 10.57 13.39 12.95
N LYS A 20 10.50 13.01 14.23
CA LYS A 20 9.96 13.86 15.29
C LYS A 20 10.76 15.16 15.47
N ARG A 21 12.09 15.07 15.49
CA ARG A 21 12.99 16.23 15.62
C ARG A 21 12.88 17.19 14.44
N LEU A 22 12.72 16.67 13.23
CA LEU A 22 12.59 17.46 12.00
C LEU A 22 11.16 18.00 11.80
N GLY A 23 10.19 17.59 12.62
CA GLY A 23 8.79 17.99 12.47
C GLY A 23 8.13 17.46 11.19
N VAL A 24 8.70 16.41 10.59
CA VAL A 24 8.20 15.81 9.34
C VAL A 24 7.55 14.46 9.65
N SER A 25 6.43 14.19 8.98
CA SER A 25 5.81 12.86 9.04
C SER A 25 6.43 11.96 7.97
N PRO A 26 6.67 10.67 8.27
CA PRO A 26 7.03 9.71 7.24
C PRO A 26 5.89 9.57 6.23
N PRO A 27 6.19 9.14 4.99
CA PRO A 27 5.14 8.86 4.01
C PRO A 27 4.18 7.79 4.57
N LYS A 28 2.87 7.96 4.31
CA LYS A 28 1.84 7.02 4.80
C LYS A 28 1.89 5.66 4.09
N GLY A 29 2.51 5.61 2.92
CA GLY A 29 2.72 4.40 2.14
C GLY A 29 3.63 4.63 0.96
N LEU A 30 3.95 3.54 0.25
CA LEU A 30 4.83 3.52 -0.92
C LEU A 30 4.08 2.97 -2.13
N LEU A 31 4.08 3.68 -3.26
CA LEU A 31 3.43 3.21 -4.48
C LEU A 31 4.51 2.88 -5.52
N MET A 32 4.68 1.59 -5.78
CA MET A 32 5.54 1.04 -6.80
C MET A 32 4.80 0.97 -8.13
N PHE A 33 5.25 1.68 -9.15
CA PHE A 33 4.60 1.66 -10.47
C PHE A 33 5.63 1.52 -11.59
N GLY A 34 5.22 0.96 -12.72
CA GLY A 34 6.10 0.69 -13.85
C GLY A 34 5.48 -0.34 -14.78
N PRO A 35 6.08 -0.61 -15.94
CA PRO A 35 5.54 -1.57 -16.90
C PRO A 35 5.31 -2.97 -16.29
N PRO A 36 4.41 -3.77 -16.87
CA PRO A 36 4.28 -5.18 -16.50
C PRO A 36 5.62 -5.90 -16.64
N GLY A 37 5.87 -6.91 -15.80
CA GLY A 37 7.14 -7.66 -15.81
C GLY A 37 8.26 -7.09 -14.92
N CYS A 38 8.09 -5.94 -14.26
CA CYS A 38 9.10 -5.37 -13.34
C CYS A 38 9.20 -6.08 -11.96
N SER A 39 8.67 -7.29 -11.82
CA SER A 39 8.74 -8.10 -10.59
C SER A 39 8.40 -7.34 -9.29
N LYS A 40 7.43 -6.41 -9.32
CA LYS A 40 7.15 -5.48 -8.20
C LYS A 40 6.82 -6.23 -6.91
N THR A 41 5.99 -7.25 -7.02
CA THR A 41 5.62 -8.18 -5.93
C THR A 41 6.85 -8.88 -5.35
N MET A 42 7.77 -9.34 -6.21
CA MET A 42 9.00 -10.00 -5.78
C MET A 42 9.95 -9.02 -5.08
N ILE A 43 10.08 -7.79 -5.61
CA ILE A 43 10.92 -6.74 -5.00
C ILE A 43 10.38 -6.37 -3.62
N ALA A 44 9.07 -6.18 -3.48
CA ALA A 44 8.45 -5.84 -2.19
C ALA A 44 8.62 -6.97 -1.16
N LYS A 45 8.44 -8.23 -1.59
CA LYS A 45 8.66 -9.40 -0.73
C LYS A 45 10.13 -9.55 -0.32
N ALA A 46 11.05 -9.38 -1.27
CA ALA A 46 12.50 -9.42 -1.00
C ALA A 46 12.90 -8.34 0.00
N LEU A 47 12.41 -7.11 -0.19
CA LEU A 47 12.64 -6.01 0.73
C LEU A 47 12.15 -6.31 2.15
N ALA A 48 10.91 -6.80 2.29
CA ALA A 48 10.38 -7.14 3.61
C ALA A 48 11.22 -8.23 4.30
N ASN A 49 11.62 -9.26 3.56
CA ASN A 49 12.49 -10.32 4.08
C ASN A 49 13.88 -9.80 4.48
N GLU A 50 14.53 -9.00 3.62
CA GLU A 50 15.85 -8.40 3.89
C GLU A 50 15.82 -7.47 5.11
N SER A 51 14.70 -6.76 5.32
CA SER A 51 14.50 -5.88 6.48
C SER A 51 13.92 -6.60 7.71
N GLY A 52 13.72 -7.92 7.67
CA GLY A 52 13.20 -8.70 8.80
C GLY A 52 11.76 -8.39 9.19
N LEU A 53 10.94 -7.95 8.22
CA LEU A 53 9.55 -7.55 8.43
C LEU A 53 8.60 -8.68 8.01
N ASN A 54 7.51 -8.85 8.76
CA ASN A 54 6.42 -9.72 8.32
C ASN A 54 5.81 -9.21 7.02
N PHE A 55 5.41 -10.10 6.11
CA PHE A 55 4.88 -9.72 4.80
C PHE A 55 3.47 -10.26 4.60
N ILE A 56 2.50 -9.36 4.43
CA ILE A 56 1.11 -9.69 4.13
C ILE A 56 0.79 -9.14 2.74
N SER A 57 0.40 -10.01 1.81
CA SER A 57 0.10 -9.63 0.43
C SER A 57 -1.39 -9.82 0.12
N ILE A 58 -1.98 -8.85 -0.57
CA ILE A 58 -3.36 -8.86 -1.04
C ILE A 58 -3.40 -8.32 -2.46
N LYS A 59 -4.16 -8.96 -3.35
CA LYS A 59 -4.41 -8.42 -4.68
C LYS A 59 -5.66 -7.55 -4.68
N GLY A 60 -5.65 -6.44 -5.41
CA GLY A 60 -6.80 -5.53 -5.56
C GLY A 60 -8.12 -6.25 -5.90
N PRO A 61 -8.15 -7.17 -6.87
CA PRO A 61 -9.35 -7.95 -7.18
C PRO A 61 -9.89 -8.80 -6.01
N GLU A 62 -9.05 -9.26 -5.09
CA GLU A 62 -9.47 -10.06 -3.92
C GLU A 62 -10.27 -9.23 -2.91
N LEU A 63 -10.08 -7.90 -2.91
CA LEU A 63 -10.87 -6.99 -2.10
C LEU A 63 -12.24 -6.74 -2.72
N LEU A 64 -12.39 -6.85 -4.04
CA LEU A 64 -13.62 -6.56 -4.76
C LEU A 64 -14.52 -7.78 -4.99
N SER A 65 -13.94 -8.98 -5.02
CA SER A 65 -14.67 -10.22 -5.33
C SER A 65 -15.58 -10.72 -4.18
N LYS A 66 -15.44 -10.15 -2.99
CA LYS A 66 -16.30 -10.48 -1.84
C LYS A 66 -17.55 -9.61 -1.88
N TRP A 67 -18.70 -10.20 -1.59
CA TRP A 67 -20.02 -9.55 -1.64
C TRP A 67 -20.01 -8.14 -1.03
N VAL A 68 -20.87 -7.25 -1.54
CA VAL A 68 -20.99 -5.85 -1.06
C VAL A 68 -21.17 -5.82 0.47
N GLY A 69 -20.11 -5.41 1.19
CA GLY A 69 -20.02 -5.39 2.66
C GLY A 69 -18.93 -6.31 3.26
N GLU A 70 -18.57 -7.39 2.58
CA GLU A 70 -17.42 -8.23 2.95
C GLU A 70 -16.09 -7.60 2.56
N SER A 71 -16.06 -6.81 1.49
CA SER A 71 -14.88 -6.09 1.02
C SER A 71 -14.29 -5.14 2.07
N GLU A 72 -15.13 -4.33 2.73
CA GLU A 72 -14.69 -3.44 3.80
C GLU A 72 -14.16 -4.22 5.00
N LYS A 73 -14.85 -5.31 5.38
CA LYS A 73 -14.39 -6.22 6.43
C LYS A 73 -13.05 -6.85 6.08
N ALA A 74 -12.82 -7.20 4.82
CA ALA A 74 -11.55 -7.74 4.36
C ALA A 74 -10.41 -6.73 4.54
N VAL A 75 -10.63 -5.46 4.21
CA VAL A 75 -9.64 -4.39 4.46
C VAL A 75 -9.35 -4.28 5.96
N ARG A 76 -10.37 -4.19 6.82
CA ARG A 76 -10.17 -4.14 8.29
C ARG A 76 -9.40 -5.35 8.82
N GLU A 77 -9.73 -6.54 8.34
CA GLU A 77 -9.11 -7.79 8.76
C GLU A 77 -7.63 -7.87 8.35
N VAL A 78 -7.29 -7.39 7.15
CA VAL A 78 -5.90 -7.27 6.68
C VAL A 78 -5.10 -6.40 7.62
N PHE A 79 -5.59 -5.19 7.91
CA PHE A 79 -4.89 -4.27 8.80
C PHE A 79 -4.86 -4.82 10.23
N ARG A 80 -5.93 -5.44 10.74
CA ARG A 80 -5.94 -6.11 12.05
C ARG A 80 -4.83 -7.15 12.16
N ARG A 81 -4.69 -8.03 11.16
CA ARG A 81 -3.61 -9.03 11.11
C ARG A 81 -2.23 -8.37 11.06
N ALA A 82 -2.07 -7.34 10.24
CA ALA A 82 -0.81 -6.59 10.12
C ALA A 82 -0.37 -6.00 11.47
N ARG A 83 -1.31 -5.41 12.23
CA ARG A 83 -1.06 -4.87 13.57
C ARG A 83 -0.63 -5.96 14.56
N GLN A 84 -1.21 -7.17 14.46
CA GLN A 84 -0.88 -8.30 15.34
C GLN A 84 0.52 -8.87 15.08
N VAL A 85 1.01 -8.78 13.84
CA VAL A 85 2.32 -9.28 13.44
C VAL A 85 3.33 -8.16 13.20
N ALA A 86 3.07 -6.95 13.71
CA ALA A 86 4.01 -5.85 13.57
C ALA A 86 5.38 -6.20 14.19
N PRO A 87 6.52 -5.82 13.56
CA PRO A 87 6.62 -4.95 12.40
C PRO A 87 6.32 -5.68 11.08
N ALA A 88 5.52 -5.05 10.21
CA ALA A 88 4.99 -5.71 9.02
C ALA A 88 4.86 -4.77 7.80
N VAL A 89 4.98 -5.35 6.61
CA VAL A 89 4.62 -4.74 5.34
C VAL A 89 3.29 -5.31 4.87
N VAL A 90 2.32 -4.43 4.62
CA VAL A 90 1.08 -4.77 3.92
C VAL A 90 1.26 -4.38 2.46
N PHE A 91 1.30 -5.38 1.58
CA PHE A 91 1.50 -5.21 0.14
C PHE A 91 0.18 -5.36 -0.62
N PHE A 92 -0.24 -4.30 -1.30
CA PHE A 92 -1.38 -4.30 -2.21
C PHE A 92 -0.92 -4.40 -3.66
N ASP A 93 -1.10 -5.56 -4.29
CA ASP A 93 -0.83 -5.74 -5.73
C ASP A 93 -2.03 -5.32 -6.56
N GLU A 94 -1.80 -4.89 -7.81
CA GLU A 94 -2.87 -4.46 -8.74
C GLU A 94 -3.82 -3.42 -8.12
N LEU A 95 -3.27 -2.39 -7.45
CA LEU A 95 -4.07 -1.37 -6.76
C LEU A 95 -5.00 -0.62 -7.72
N ASP A 96 -4.68 -0.56 -9.02
CA ASP A 96 -5.54 0.00 -10.06
C ASP A 96 -6.89 -0.69 -10.20
N ALA A 97 -7.04 -1.93 -9.71
CA ALA A 97 -8.34 -2.58 -9.63
C ALA A 97 -9.30 -1.81 -8.71
N LEU A 98 -8.80 -1.14 -7.66
CA LEU A 98 -9.62 -0.38 -6.72
C LEU A 98 -10.01 1.00 -7.26
N GLY A 99 -9.26 1.56 -8.19
CA GLY A 99 -9.41 2.93 -8.68
C GLY A 99 -10.39 3.11 -9.84
N GLY A 100 -11.45 2.29 -9.91
CA GLY A 100 -12.41 2.25 -11.02
C GLY A 100 -12.81 3.63 -11.57
N GLU A 101 -13.00 3.72 -12.89
CA GLU A 101 -13.46 4.95 -13.55
C GLU A 101 -14.75 5.44 -12.88
N ARG A 102 -14.79 6.70 -12.44
CA ARG A 102 -15.94 7.33 -11.76
C ARG A 102 -17.16 7.53 -12.69
N GLY A 103 -17.34 6.72 -13.72
CA GLY A 103 -18.32 6.93 -14.78
C GLY A 103 -19.05 5.65 -15.19
N ALA A 104 -20.37 5.70 -15.04
CA ALA A 104 -21.39 4.80 -15.61
C ALA A 104 -21.54 3.39 -15.00
N ASN A 105 -22.74 3.18 -14.42
CA ASN A 105 -23.39 1.93 -14.02
C ASN A 105 -23.02 1.34 -12.65
N SER A 106 -23.98 1.47 -11.72
CA SER A 106 -24.41 0.59 -10.60
C SER A 106 -23.41 -0.13 -9.66
N GLY A 107 -22.12 -0.24 -9.99
CA GLY A 107 -21.05 -0.82 -9.17
C GLY A 107 -20.06 0.18 -8.56
N GLY A 108 -20.14 1.46 -8.95
CA GLY A 108 -19.24 2.53 -8.46
C GLY A 108 -19.23 2.70 -6.93
N ASN A 109 -20.36 2.42 -6.27
CA ASN A 109 -20.48 2.52 -4.81
C ASN A 109 -19.56 1.53 -4.05
N VAL A 110 -19.23 0.38 -4.63
CA VAL A 110 -18.43 -0.65 -3.93
C VAL A 110 -16.96 -0.25 -3.93
N HIS A 111 -16.43 0.14 -5.09
CA HIS A 111 -15.05 0.60 -5.24
C HIS A 111 -14.76 1.80 -4.32
N GLU A 112 -15.65 2.79 -4.32
CA GLU A 112 -15.50 3.99 -3.49
C GLU A 112 -15.53 3.67 -1.99
N ARG A 113 -16.40 2.77 -1.54
CA ARG A 113 -16.44 2.31 -0.15
C ARG A 113 -15.19 1.57 0.27
N VAL A 114 -14.69 0.66 -0.57
CA VAL A 114 -13.45 -0.09 -0.31
C VAL A 114 -12.25 0.85 -0.25
N LEU A 115 -12.15 1.78 -1.19
CA LEU A 115 -11.11 2.81 -1.19
C LEU A 115 -11.19 3.69 0.06
N SER A 116 -12.39 4.14 0.44
CA SER A 116 -12.61 4.95 1.64
C SER A 116 -12.20 4.18 2.91
N GLN A 117 -12.54 2.89 3.00
CA GLN A 117 -12.12 2.05 4.11
C GLN A 117 -10.60 1.83 4.12
N LEU A 118 -9.96 1.66 2.96
CA LEU A 118 -8.50 1.56 2.85
C LEU A 118 -7.83 2.84 3.37
N LEU A 119 -8.28 4.00 2.91
CA LEU A 119 -7.77 5.31 3.37
C LEU A 119 -7.99 5.48 4.88
N THR A 120 -9.14 5.08 5.40
CA THR A 120 -9.44 5.12 6.84
C THR A 120 -8.49 4.23 7.65
N GLU A 121 -8.23 3.00 7.18
CA GLU A 121 -7.27 2.12 7.87
C GLU A 121 -5.85 2.68 7.81
N MET A 122 -5.45 3.25 6.67
CA MET A 122 -4.14 3.89 6.52
C MET A 122 -3.95 5.08 7.46
N ASP A 123 -4.98 5.90 7.64
CA ASP A 123 -4.97 6.99 8.60
C ASP A 123 -4.96 6.48 10.05
N GLY A 124 -5.60 5.33 10.30
CA GLY A 124 -5.62 4.65 11.58
C GLY A 124 -4.34 3.87 11.93
N VAL A 125 -3.43 3.64 10.97
CA VAL A 125 -2.08 3.14 11.30
C VAL A 125 -1.29 4.30 11.88
N ALA A 126 -1.37 4.46 13.21
CA ALA A 126 -0.51 5.40 13.91
C ALA A 126 0.97 5.07 13.64
N PRO A 127 1.88 6.06 13.63
CA PRO A 127 3.32 5.84 13.44
C PRO A 127 3.92 4.80 14.39
N LEU A 128 3.30 4.60 15.55
CA LEU A 128 3.68 3.64 16.59
C LEU A 128 3.47 2.18 16.18
N VAL A 129 2.62 1.91 15.19
CA VAL A 129 2.13 0.55 14.89
C VAL A 129 3.09 -0.23 13.97
N LYS A 130 4.21 0.36 13.54
CA LYS A 130 5.27 -0.30 12.73
C LYS A 130 4.73 -1.12 11.55
N VAL A 131 3.61 -0.68 10.97
CA VAL A 131 3.02 -1.26 9.77
C VAL A 131 3.28 -0.30 8.61
N THR A 132 3.95 -0.79 7.58
CA THR A 132 4.24 -0.03 6.36
C THR A 132 3.35 -0.52 5.23
N VAL A 133 2.61 0.39 4.61
CA VAL A 133 1.79 0.05 3.43
C VAL A 133 2.61 0.25 2.17
N VAL A 134 2.69 -0.79 1.35
CA VAL A 134 3.32 -0.77 0.02
C VAL A 134 2.26 -1.20 -0.99
N ALA A 135 2.16 -0.51 -2.11
CA ALA A 135 1.24 -0.88 -3.16
C ALA A 135 1.95 -0.94 -4.52
N ALA A 136 1.40 -1.72 -5.44
CA ALA A 136 1.91 -1.87 -6.79
C ALA A 136 0.81 -1.66 -7.84
N THR A 137 1.18 -1.06 -8.96
CA THR A 137 0.29 -0.93 -10.12
C THR A 137 1.06 -0.88 -11.44
N ASN A 138 0.44 -1.36 -12.52
CA ASN A 138 0.90 -1.15 -13.89
C ASN A 138 0.26 0.07 -14.56
N ARG A 139 -0.80 0.63 -13.95
CA ARG A 139 -1.66 1.68 -14.50
C ARG A 139 -1.77 2.84 -13.50
N PRO A 140 -0.71 3.64 -13.31
CA PRO A 140 -0.73 4.76 -12.37
C PRO A 140 -1.80 5.81 -12.71
N ASP A 141 -2.21 5.89 -13.98
CA ASP A 141 -3.31 6.73 -14.48
C ASP A 141 -4.69 6.36 -13.90
N ARG A 142 -4.85 5.11 -13.43
CA ARG A 142 -6.09 4.59 -12.82
C ARG A 142 -6.08 4.66 -11.29
N ILE A 143 -5.08 5.27 -10.68
CA ILE A 143 -5.01 5.40 -9.23
C ILE A 143 -5.71 6.67 -8.78
N ASP A 144 -6.52 6.58 -7.72
CA ASP A 144 -7.18 7.75 -7.14
C ASP A 144 -6.16 8.81 -6.69
N LYS A 145 -6.48 10.08 -6.96
CA LYS A 145 -5.58 11.22 -6.69
C LYS A 145 -5.21 11.35 -5.21
N VAL A 146 -6.05 10.90 -4.29
CA VAL A 146 -5.77 10.92 -2.85
C VAL A 146 -4.62 9.95 -2.54
N ILE A 147 -4.64 8.74 -3.11
CA ILE A 147 -3.53 7.77 -2.96
C ILE A 147 -2.23 8.40 -3.48
N LEU A 148 -2.25 9.02 -4.66
CA LEU A 148 -1.06 9.64 -5.25
C LEU A 148 -0.47 10.77 -4.39
N LYS A 149 -1.30 11.46 -3.59
CA LYS A 149 -0.84 12.50 -2.65
C LYS A 149 -0.28 11.95 -1.34
N LEU A 150 -0.81 10.83 -0.86
CA LEU A 150 -0.42 10.23 0.42
C LEU A 150 0.80 9.32 0.32
N TYR A 151 1.01 8.73 -0.85
CA TYR A 151 2.05 7.74 -1.09
C TYR A 151 3.31 8.38 -1.66
N LEU A 152 4.47 7.91 -1.20
CA LEU A 152 5.71 8.17 -1.88
C LEU A 152 5.77 7.31 -3.16
N LEU A 153 5.86 7.98 -4.30
CA LEU A 153 5.86 7.35 -5.63
C LEU A 153 7.25 6.81 -5.99
N ILE A 154 7.32 5.53 -6.35
CA ILE A 154 8.55 4.85 -6.75
C ILE A 154 8.33 4.21 -8.12
N TYR A 155 8.97 4.78 -9.14
CA TYR A 155 8.99 4.19 -10.47
C TYR A 155 9.98 3.01 -10.53
N LEU A 156 9.52 1.89 -11.08
CA LEU A 156 10.33 0.71 -11.34
C LEU A 156 10.61 0.58 -12.83
N LEU A 157 11.89 0.49 -13.18
CA LEU A 157 12.32 0.16 -14.54
C LEU A 157 12.25 -1.36 -14.73
N ALA A 158 11.82 -1.80 -15.91
CA ALA A 158 12.05 -3.18 -16.33
C ALA A 158 13.56 -3.37 -16.48
N ASN A 159 14.11 -4.42 -15.87
CA ASN A 159 15.47 -4.81 -16.17
C ASN A 159 15.49 -5.27 -17.63
N ASN A 160 16.25 -4.59 -18.48
CA ASN A 160 16.90 -5.25 -19.61
C ASN A 160 18.11 -5.99 -19.08
#